data_AF-A0AA90QJ28-F1
#
_entry.id   AF-A0AA90QJ28-F1
#
_cell.length_a   1.000
_cell.length_b   1.000
_cell.length_c   1.000
_cell.angle_alpha   90.00
_cell.angle_beta   90.00
_cell.angle_gamma   90.00
#
_symmetry.space_group_name_H-M   'P 1'
#
loop_
_entity.id
_entity.type
_entity.pdbx_description
1 polymer ?
#
loop_
_entity_poly.entity_id
_entity_poly.type
_entity_poly.pdbx_seq_one_letter_code
_entity_poly.pdbx_strand_id
1 'polypeptide(L)'
;MRFQLTAVGLACATLLAACGGGGSGEGSGGEGGTAQSVSFLFPGGETLAVPPIIATIDLKATASSGGPITYVSNTPNICSVSGATLSLLKAGECSVNANQVGGNGYIGATARQLFVIPKRPQVIQAFRNPGAQPLDATPVSLAATSSLGLPVVFTSSTPAVCSISGSTMQKLADGLCIVTATADGGEIYATATLERTIPVGTALAPELTFLSGYKSAALTIENGKVEPVGGSSLRNWWCDGWCDISLAADGTVSNTYNWLQAPPADGWWHNWAQIDVYAPGVANKSNTGSMMEGMRIDAQAQVKFTLGLNQEWFDSKNNNVNVDLVLGHYNKKANNDNCYVTLRATFKPGSPALTNYAVRLKDLVVVDGGCELPNLDPWGELQDYPIVHLSFASTEGNVDVPSATAPAPNYPTTVKLKGKITFQ
;
A
#
# COMPACT_ATOMS: atom_id res chain seq x y z
N MET A 1 -3.22 -2.68 -5.49
CA MET A 1 -3.49 -2.83 -6.94
C MET A 1 -4.86 -3.47 -7.13
N ARG A 2 -5.88 -2.69 -7.52
CA ARG A 2 -7.20 -3.22 -7.88
C ARG A 2 -7.10 -3.72 -9.33
N PHE A 3 -7.17 -5.03 -9.54
CA PHE A 3 -7.31 -5.59 -10.89
C PHE A 3 -8.71 -5.22 -11.41
N GLN A 4 -8.77 -4.19 -12.24
CA GLN A 4 -9.94 -3.94 -13.08
C GLN A 4 -9.96 -5.01 -14.18
N LEU A 5 -10.78 -6.04 -13.98
CA LEU A 5 -11.18 -6.94 -15.06
C LEU A 5 -12.13 -6.15 -15.97
N THR A 6 -11.61 -5.62 -17.07
CA THR A 6 -12.42 -5.16 -18.19
C THR A 6 -13.15 -6.37 -18.74
N ALA A 7 -14.45 -6.48 -18.43
CA ALA A 7 -15.36 -7.39 -19.08
C ALA A 7 -15.40 -7.05 -20.58
N VAL A 8 -14.70 -7.83 -21.39
CA VAL A 8 -14.94 -7.85 -22.84
C VAL A 8 -16.28 -8.55 -23.01
N GLY A 9 -17.33 -7.75 -23.22
CA GLY A 9 -18.64 -8.23 -23.63
C GLY A 9 -18.52 -8.91 -24.98
N LEU A 10 -18.38 -10.24 -24.97
CA LEU A 10 -18.50 -11.04 -26.18
C LEU A 10 -19.99 -11.16 -26.49
N ALA A 11 -20.44 -10.31 -27.42
CA ALA A 11 -21.80 -10.33 -27.94
C ALA A 11 -22.11 -11.70 -28.54
N CYS A 12 -23.26 -12.23 -28.12
CA CYS A 12 -23.90 -13.40 -28.67
C CYS A 12 -24.15 -13.20 -30.17
N ALA A 13 -23.51 -14.01 -31.02
CA ALA A 13 -23.92 -14.18 -32.40
C ALA A 13 -24.24 -15.66 -32.61
N THR A 14 -25.54 -15.98 -32.55
CA THR A 14 -26.10 -17.23 -33.06
C THR A 14 -25.82 -17.30 -34.56
N LEU A 15 -24.78 -18.01 -34.98
CA LEU A 15 -24.59 -18.38 -36.37
C LEU A 15 -25.56 -19.52 -36.70
N LEU A 16 -26.70 -19.19 -37.31
CA LEU A 16 -27.49 -20.18 -38.05
C LEU A 16 -26.70 -20.55 -39.31
N ALA A 17 -26.02 -21.69 -39.30
CA ALA A 17 -25.53 -22.34 -40.51
C ALA A 17 -26.55 -23.40 -40.95
N ALA A 18 -27.60 -22.97 -41.65
CA ALA A 18 -28.38 -23.86 -42.48
C ALA A 18 -27.72 -23.92 -43.87
N CYS A 19 -26.81 -24.87 -44.07
CA CYS A 19 -26.35 -25.22 -45.41
C CYS A 19 -27.23 -26.36 -45.92
N GLY A 20 -28.29 -25.99 -46.64
CA GLY A 20 -29.09 -26.94 -47.42
C GLY A 20 -28.32 -27.32 -48.69
N GLY A 21 -27.77 -28.54 -48.70
CA GLY A 21 -27.23 -29.19 -49.89
C GLY A 21 -28.07 -30.41 -50.23
N GLY A 22 -28.83 -30.35 -51.32
CA GLY A 22 -29.67 -31.44 -51.80
C GLY A 22 -28.84 -32.63 -52.31
N GLY A 23 -29.19 -33.82 -51.84
CA GLY A 23 -28.68 -35.09 -52.33
C GLY A 23 -29.74 -36.17 -52.11
N SER A 24 -30.40 -36.57 -53.19
CA SER A 24 -31.35 -37.68 -53.23
C SER A 24 -30.60 -39.02 -53.14
N GLY A 25 -30.78 -39.73 -52.04
CA GLY A 25 -30.32 -41.11 -51.86
C GLY A 25 -31.10 -41.78 -50.75
N GLU A 26 -31.95 -42.73 -51.11
CA GLU A 26 -32.76 -43.54 -50.21
C GLU A 26 -31.85 -44.34 -49.26
N GLY A 27 -31.96 -44.08 -47.96
CA GLY A 27 -31.22 -44.74 -46.90
C GLY A 27 -31.93 -44.58 -45.56
N SER A 28 -32.33 -45.70 -44.99
CA SER A 28 -33.16 -45.88 -43.79
C SER A 28 -32.69 -45.10 -42.54
N GLY A 29 -33.65 -44.47 -41.85
CA GLY A 29 -33.65 -44.33 -40.38
C GLY A 29 -32.83 -43.19 -39.77
N GLY A 30 -33.26 -41.94 -39.96
CA GLY A 30 -32.81 -40.82 -39.13
C GLY A 30 -33.89 -39.77 -39.05
N GLU A 31 -34.67 -39.77 -37.96
CA GLU A 31 -35.67 -38.74 -37.69
C GLU A 31 -34.99 -37.37 -37.68
N GLY A 32 -35.45 -36.48 -38.57
CA GLY A 32 -35.01 -35.08 -38.66
C GLY A 32 -35.48 -34.29 -37.44
N GLY A 33 -34.75 -34.43 -36.33
CA GLY A 33 -35.04 -33.72 -35.10
C GLY A 33 -34.98 -32.20 -35.29
N THR A 34 -35.80 -31.48 -34.53
CA THR A 34 -35.78 -30.03 -34.40
C THR A 34 -34.46 -29.60 -33.76
N ALA A 35 -33.77 -28.64 -34.37
CA ALA A 35 -32.57 -28.07 -33.77
C ALA A 35 -32.91 -27.37 -32.44
N GLN A 36 -32.06 -27.53 -31.44
CA GLN A 36 -32.18 -26.86 -30.13
C GLN A 36 -30.88 -26.18 -29.75
N SER A 37 -30.93 -25.30 -28.75
CA SER A 37 -29.76 -24.60 -28.22
C SER A 37 -29.60 -24.84 -26.72
N VAL A 38 -28.36 -24.86 -26.23
CA VAL A 38 -28.04 -24.76 -24.80
C VAL A 38 -27.56 -23.35 -24.50
N SER A 39 -28.23 -22.66 -23.58
CA SER A 39 -27.76 -21.41 -23.00
C SER A 39 -26.98 -21.74 -21.74
N PHE A 40 -25.66 -21.59 -21.80
CA PHE A 40 -24.78 -21.77 -20.66
C PHE A 40 -24.06 -20.44 -20.43
N LEU A 41 -24.52 -19.67 -19.45
CA LEU A 41 -23.92 -18.37 -19.14
C LEU A 41 -22.64 -18.54 -18.33
N PHE A 42 -21.74 -17.58 -18.47
CA PHE A 42 -20.52 -17.51 -17.67
C PHE A 42 -20.88 -17.50 -16.18
N PRO A 43 -20.39 -18.46 -15.38
CA PRO A 43 -20.81 -18.60 -13.99
C PRO A 43 -20.33 -17.48 -13.05
N GLY A 44 -19.45 -16.57 -13.52
CA GLY A 44 -18.72 -15.64 -12.66
C GLY A 44 -17.45 -16.33 -12.14
N GLY A 45 -16.30 -15.68 -12.24
CA GLY A 45 -15.03 -16.23 -11.74
C GLY A 45 -14.84 -15.85 -10.28
N GLU A 46 -15.21 -16.73 -9.35
CA GLU A 46 -14.78 -16.58 -7.96
C GLU A 46 -13.28 -16.88 -7.83
N THR A 47 -12.59 -16.19 -6.93
CA THR A 47 -11.22 -16.52 -6.59
C THR A 47 -11.17 -17.85 -5.85
N LEU A 48 -10.16 -18.69 -6.11
CA LEU A 48 -9.91 -19.93 -5.38
C LEU A 48 -9.98 -19.71 -3.85
N ALA A 49 -10.63 -20.62 -3.12
CA ALA A 49 -10.63 -20.60 -1.65
C ALA A 49 -9.27 -21.04 -1.10
N VAL A 50 -9.01 -20.80 0.20
CA VAL A 50 -7.75 -21.18 0.85
C VAL A 50 -7.76 -22.68 1.08
N PRO A 51 -6.73 -23.45 0.68
CA PRO A 51 -6.61 -24.86 1.06
C PRO A 51 -6.81 -25.04 2.58
N PRO A 52 -7.60 -26.03 3.02
CA PRO A 52 -8.05 -27.19 2.24
C PRO A 52 -9.32 -26.96 1.42
N ILE A 53 -9.89 -25.74 1.40
CA ILE A 53 -11.18 -25.48 0.77
C ILE A 53 -10.98 -25.25 -0.73
N ILE A 54 -11.57 -26.14 -1.54
CA ILE A 54 -11.76 -25.97 -2.98
C ILE A 54 -12.95 -25.04 -3.18
N ALA A 55 -12.81 -23.98 -3.97
CA ALA A 55 -13.95 -23.13 -4.32
C ALA A 55 -14.89 -23.89 -5.27
N THR A 56 -16.18 -23.89 -4.96
CA THR A 56 -17.20 -24.57 -5.76
C THR A 56 -18.21 -23.58 -6.32
N ILE A 57 -18.60 -23.75 -7.58
CA ILE A 57 -19.60 -22.92 -8.26
C ILE A 57 -20.73 -23.81 -8.78
N ASP A 58 -21.97 -23.39 -8.58
CA ASP A 58 -23.13 -24.07 -9.16
C ASP A 58 -23.32 -23.66 -10.63
N LEU A 59 -23.17 -24.63 -11.53
CA LEU A 59 -23.38 -24.45 -12.95
C LEU A 59 -24.87 -24.39 -13.29
N LYS A 60 -25.24 -23.35 -14.05
CA LYS A 60 -26.60 -23.16 -14.54
C LYS A 60 -26.60 -23.00 -16.06
N ALA A 61 -27.23 -23.94 -16.73
CA ALA A 61 -27.48 -23.94 -18.15
C ALA A 61 -28.92 -24.41 -18.39
N THR A 62 -29.50 -23.93 -19.50
CA THR A 62 -30.85 -24.28 -19.92
C THR A 62 -30.84 -24.74 -21.37
N ALA A 63 -31.59 -25.80 -21.69
CA ALA A 63 -31.83 -26.20 -23.06
C ALA A 63 -33.16 -25.61 -23.56
N SER A 64 -33.21 -25.17 -24.82
CA SER A 64 -34.45 -24.65 -25.42
C SER A 64 -35.55 -25.72 -25.54
N SER A 65 -35.19 -27.01 -25.48
CA SER A 65 -36.15 -28.13 -25.40
C SER A 65 -36.73 -28.35 -23.99
N GLY A 66 -36.17 -27.71 -22.96
CA GLY A 66 -36.48 -27.99 -21.55
C GLY A 66 -35.89 -29.30 -21.00
N GLY A 67 -35.10 -30.02 -21.79
CA GLY A 67 -34.47 -31.27 -21.36
C GLY A 67 -33.35 -31.09 -20.32
N PRO A 68 -32.99 -32.14 -19.56
CA PRO A 68 -31.93 -32.08 -18.55
C PRO A 68 -30.56 -31.83 -19.18
N ILE A 69 -29.73 -31.06 -18.46
CA ILE A 69 -28.34 -30.77 -18.83
C ILE A 69 -27.38 -31.67 -18.04
N THR A 70 -26.35 -32.17 -18.72
CA THR A 70 -25.18 -32.81 -18.11
C THR A 70 -23.95 -31.94 -18.32
N TYR A 71 -23.09 -31.85 -17.30
CA TYR A 71 -21.88 -31.03 -17.37
C TYR A 71 -20.63 -31.92 -17.38
N VAL A 72 -19.64 -31.53 -18.17
CA VAL A 72 -18.36 -32.23 -18.29
C VAL A 72 -17.22 -31.22 -18.31
N SER A 73 -16.23 -31.39 -17.44
CA SER A 73 -14.98 -30.63 -17.54
C SER A 73 -14.10 -31.19 -18.65
N ASN A 74 -13.62 -30.33 -19.55
CA ASN A 74 -12.61 -30.65 -20.54
C ASN A 74 -11.18 -30.47 -19.99
N THR A 75 -11.04 -29.85 -18.82
CA THR A 75 -9.77 -29.56 -18.14
C THR A 75 -9.81 -30.06 -16.69
N PRO A 76 -9.98 -31.39 -16.46
CA PRO A 76 -10.27 -31.95 -15.13
C PRO A 76 -9.16 -31.70 -14.10
N ASN A 77 -7.93 -31.43 -14.54
CA ASN A 77 -6.81 -31.07 -13.66
C ASN A 77 -6.85 -29.61 -13.18
N ILE A 78 -7.58 -28.73 -13.87
CA ILE A 78 -7.73 -27.31 -13.53
C ILE A 78 -9.05 -27.08 -12.78
N CYS A 79 -10.11 -27.71 -13.27
CA CYS A 79 -11.43 -27.67 -12.65
C CYS A 79 -12.16 -28.99 -12.88
N SER A 80 -12.81 -29.54 -11.88
CA SER A 80 -13.58 -30.79 -11.98
C SER A 80 -15.07 -30.52 -11.83
N VAL A 81 -15.91 -31.39 -12.40
CA VAL A 81 -17.36 -31.23 -12.35
C VAL A 81 -17.98 -32.49 -11.78
N SER A 82 -18.87 -32.34 -10.80
CA SER A 82 -19.70 -33.42 -10.25
C SER A 82 -21.15 -32.95 -10.19
N GLY A 83 -22.03 -33.59 -10.97
CA GLY A 83 -23.40 -33.10 -11.17
C GLY A 83 -23.40 -31.70 -11.79
N ALA A 84 -23.99 -30.73 -11.10
CA ALA A 84 -23.97 -29.32 -11.49
C ALA A 84 -22.89 -28.51 -10.73
N THR A 85 -22.11 -29.13 -9.87
CA THR A 85 -21.10 -28.42 -9.06
C THR A 85 -19.75 -28.46 -9.77
N LEU A 86 -19.22 -27.28 -10.08
CA LEU A 86 -17.88 -27.07 -10.59
C LEU A 86 -16.92 -26.80 -9.42
N SER A 87 -15.86 -27.57 -9.33
CA SER A 87 -14.77 -27.40 -8.36
C SER A 87 -13.56 -26.78 -9.03
N LEU A 88 -13.08 -25.65 -8.51
CA LEU A 88 -11.90 -24.95 -9.00
C LEU A 88 -10.64 -25.48 -8.28
N LEU A 89 -9.80 -26.24 -8.98
CA LEU A 89 -8.71 -27.00 -8.34
C LEU A 89 -7.40 -26.19 -8.28
N LYS A 90 -7.03 -25.52 -9.38
CA LYS A 90 -5.82 -24.69 -9.47
C LYS A 90 -5.98 -23.58 -10.49
N ALA A 91 -5.02 -22.65 -10.52
CA ALA A 91 -5.01 -21.60 -11.51
C ALA A 91 -4.75 -22.15 -12.93
N GLY A 92 -5.35 -21.53 -13.93
CA GLY A 92 -5.26 -21.94 -15.33
C GLY A 92 -6.57 -21.80 -16.08
N GLU A 93 -6.60 -22.28 -17.33
CA GLU A 93 -7.81 -22.28 -18.15
C GLU A 93 -8.75 -23.42 -17.74
N CYS A 94 -9.95 -23.06 -17.28
CA CYS A 94 -11.04 -23.98 -17.01
C CYS A 94 -12.01 -24.00 -18.19
N SER A 95 -12.24 -25.19 -18.74
CA SER A 95 -13.19 -25.42 -19.81
C SER A 95 -14.25 -26.43 -19.40
N VAL A 96 -15.52 -26.08 -19.57
CA VAL A 96 -16.66 -26.93 -19.23
C VAL A 96 -17.67 -26.96 -20.38
N ASN A 97 -18.15 -28.15 -20.73
CA ASN A 97 -19.27 -28.35 -21.63
C ASN A 97 -20.56 -28.59 -20.85
N ALA A 98 -21.64 -27.96 -21.28
CA ALA A 98 -23.02 -28.26 -20.91
C ALA A 98 -23.69 -28.96 -22.09
N ASN A 99 -24.11 -30.20 -21.90
CA ASN A 99 -24.63 -31.07 -22.94
C ASN A 99 -26.09 -31.43 -22.68
N GLN A 100 -26.92 -31.30 -23.72
CA GLN A 100 -28.24 -31.89 -23.82
C GLN A 100 -28.18 -32.98 -24.91
N VAL A 101 -28.59 -34.20 -24.58
CA VAL A 101 -28.35 -35.41 -25.41
C VAL A 101 -29.29 -35.58 -26.62
N GLY A 102 -30.26 -34.69 -26.81
CA GLY A 102 -31.38 -34.85 -27.74
C GLY A 102 -32.53 -35.65 -27.14
N GLY A 103 -33.57 -35.91 -27.94
CA GLY A 103 -34.76 -36.68 -27.54
C GLY A 103 -36.07 -35.92 -27.78
N ASN A 104 -37.20 -36.65 -27.82
CA ASN A 104 -38.54 -36.10 -28.08
C ASN A 104 -38.60 -35.24 -29.36
N GLY A 105 -37.92 -35.68 -30.42
CA GLY A 105 -37.87 -34.95 -31.68
C GLY A 105 -36.91 -33.75 -31.69
N TYR A 106 -35.98 -33.61 -30.73
CA TYR A 106 -34.88 -32.64 -30.79
C TYR A 106 -33.51 -33.31 -30.99
N ILE A 107 -32.63 -32.64 -31.75
CA ILE A 107 -31.23 -33.05 -31.95
C ILE A 107 -30.38 -32.59 -30.75
N GLY A 108 -29.41 -33.37 -30.28
CA GLY A 108 -28.53 -32.96 -29.16
C GLY A 108 -27.80 -31.64 -29.40
N ALA A 109 -27.54 -30.91 -28.31
CA ALA A 109 -26.87 -29.61 -28.34
C ALA A 109 -25.87 -29.46 -27.19
N THR A 110 -24.76 -28.78 -27.47
CA THR A 110 -23.68 -28.52 -26.51
C THR A 110 -23.32 -27.04 -26.50
N ALA A 111 -23.10 -26.48 -25.32
CA ALA A 111 -22.48 -25.17 -25.14
C ALA A 111 -21.21 -25.31 -24.29
N ARG A 112 -20.17 -24.55 -24.64
CA ARG A 112 -18.88 -24.55 -23.94
C ARG A 112 -18.65 -23.21 -23.25
N GLN A 113 -18.20 -23.27 -22.01
CA GLN A 113 -17.64 -22.13 -21.28
C GLN A 113 -16.13 -22.33 -21.10
N LEU A 114 -15.38 -21.25 -21.31
CA LEU A 114 -13.92 -21.20 -21.15
C LEU A 114 -13.58 -19.94 -20.36
N PHE A 115 -12.82 -20.10 -19.28
CA PHE A 115 -12.43 -18.99 -18.43
C PHE A 115 -11.12 -19.24 -17.70
N VAL A 116 -10.47 -18.18 -17.25
CA VAL A 116 -9.20 -18.26 -16.51
C VAL A 116 -9.47 -18.17 -15.02
N ILE A 117 -8.93 -19.14 -14.28
CA ILE A 117 -8.81 -19.09 -12.83
C ILE A 117 -7.47 -18.41 -12.53
N PRO A 118 -7.45 -17.17 -11.98
CA PRO A 118 -6.21 -16.49 -11.67
C PRO A 118 -5.52 -17.12 -10.45
N LYS A 119 -4.19 -17.06 -10.43
CA LYS A 119 -3.41 -17.33 -9.21
C LYS A 119 -3.76 -16.30 -8.14
N ARG A 120 -3.82 -16.73 -6.89
CA ARG A 120 -4.05 -15.82 -5.76
C ARG A 120 -2.77 -15.05 -5.41
N PRO A 121 -2.86 -13.75 -5.09
CA PRO A 121 -1.70 -13.02 -4.62
C PRO A 121 -1.23 -13.57 -3.26
N GLN A 122 0.07 -13.53 -3.07
CA GLN A 122 0.74 -13.63 -1.77
C GLN A 122 1.85 -12.59 -1.73
N VAL A 123 2.44 -12.38 -0.56
CA VAL A 123 3.50 -11.39 -0.36
C VAL A 123 4.66 -12.00 0.42
N ILE A 124 5.88 -11.49 0.17
CA ILE A 124 7.00 -11.66 1.08
C ILE A 124 6.79 -10.71 2.26
N GLN A 125 7.03 -11.22 3.46
CA GLN A 125 6.94 -10.52 4.74
C GLN A 125 8.30 -10.60 5.43
N ALA A 126 8.54 -9.66 6.36
CA ALA A 126 9.72 -9.67 7.24
C ALA A 126 11.08 -9.77 6.53
N PHE A 127 11.18 -9.42 5.23
CA PHE A 127 12.47 -9.26 4.55
C PHE A 127 13.03 -7.87 4.86
N ARG A 128 13.65 -7.74 6.03
CA ARG A 128 14.18 -6.46 6.51
C ARG A 128 15.53 -6.17 5.89
N ASN A 129 15.76 -4.92 5.50
CA ASN A 129 17.09 -4.50 5.07
C ASN A 129 18.04 -4.45 6.28
N PRO A 130 19.22 -5.10 6.23
CA PRO A 130 20.21 -5.03 7.30
C PRO A 130 20.87 -3.64 7.41
N GLY A 131 20.57 -2.71 6.51
CA GLY A 131 21.21 -1.40 6.40
C GLY A 131 22.59 -1.49 5.73
N ALA A 132 23.28 -0.36 5.65
CA ALA A 132 24.63 -0.31 5.10
C ALA A 132 25.59 -1.24 5.86
N GLN A 133 26.33 -2.05 5.11
CA GLN A 133 27.25 -3.06 5.64
C GLN A 133 28.70 -2.65 5.40
N PRO A 134 29.59 -2.77 6.39
CA PRO A 134 31.02 -2.60 6.14
C PRO A 134 31.52 -3.69 5.20
N LEU A 135 32.47 -3.34 4.32
CA LEU A 135 33.19 -4.30 3.50
C LEU A 135 34.23 -5.01 4.37
N ASP A 136 33.77 -6.06 5.05
CA ASP A 136 34.58 -6.99 5.83
C ASP A 136 34.21 -8.44 5.48
N ALA A 137 34.90 -9.40 6.08
CA ALA A 137 34.67 -10.83 5.83
C ALA A 137 33.48 -11.44 6.60
N THR A 138 32.74 -10.64 7.39
CA THR A 138 31.62 -11.12 8.20
C THR A 138 30.38 -11.27 7.32
N PRO A 139 29.85 -12.49 7.10
CA PRO A 139 28.64 -12.67 6.32
C PRO A 139 27.42 -12.02 6.99
N VAL A 140 26.42 -11.70 6.19
CA VAL A 140 25.12 -11.18 6.65
C VAL A 140 24.08 -12.29 6.54
N SER A 141 23.39 -12.56 7.64
CA SER A 141 22.25 -13.48 7.65
C SER A 141 21.01 -12.77 7.10
N LEU A 142 20.36 -13.39 6.13
CA LEU A 142 19.12 -12.93 5.53
C LEU A 142 17.95 -13.72 6.11
N ALA A 143 16.84 -13.03 6.37
CA ALA A 143 15.61 -13.66 6.82
C ALA A 143 14.42 -13.00 6.12
N ALA A 144 13.45 -13.82 5.77
CA ALA A 144 12.19 -13.42 5.15
C ALA A 144 11.19 -14.55 5.33
N THR A 145 9.91 -14.21 5.35
CA THR A 145 8.80 -15.17 5.36
C THR A 145 7.88 -14.87 4.19
N SER A 146 7.03 -15.82 3.82
CA SER A 146 5.89 -15.53 2.94
C SER A 146 4.61 -15.53 3.78
N SER A 147 3.60 -14.79 3.31
CA SER A 147 2.27 -14.76 3.95
C SER A 147 1.58 -16.13 4.03
N LEU A 148 2.15 -17.16 3.39
CA LEU A 148 1.65 -18.53 3.32
C LEU A 148 2.59 -19.55 3.98
N GLY A 149 3.70 -19.11 4.59
CA GLY A 149 4.70 -20.02 5.17
C GLY A 149 5.48 -20.85 4.15
N LEU A 150 5.39 -20.53 2.86
CA LEU A 150 6.17 -21.13 1.79
C LEU A 150 7.66 -20.79 1.92
N PRO A 151 8.58 -21.71 1.57
CA PRO A 151 10.02 -21.48 1.61
C PRO A 151 10.44 -20.25 0.80
N VAL A 152 11.36 -19.46 1.35
CA VAL A 152 11.91 -18.28 0.68
C VAL A 152 13.32 -18.56 0.21
N VAL A 153 13.59 -18.25 -1.06
CA VAL A 153 14.91 -18.35 -1.70
C VAL A 153 15.45 -16.94 -1.92
N PHE A 154 16.71 -16.72 -1.55
CA PHE A 154 17.41 -15.46 -1.80
C PHE A 154 18.33 -15.58 -3.00
N THR A 155 18.36 -14.55 -3.84
CA THR A 155 19.27 -14.45 -4.99
C THR A 155 19.83 -13.04 -5.05
N SER A 156 21.02 -12.88 -5.64
CA SER A 156 21.56 -11.53 -5.92
C SER A 156 21.61 -11.29 -7.42
N SER A 157 21.18 -10.09 -7.84
CA SER A 157 21.34 -9.59 -9.20
C SER A 157 22.67 -8.86 -9.41
N THR A 158 23.48 -8.72 -8.35
CA THR A 158 24.80 -8.07 -8.34
C THR A 158 25.89 -9.01 -7.80
N PRO A 159 26.14 -10.15 -8.46
CA PRO A 159 27.07 -11.18 -7.95
C PRO A 159 28.52 -10.72 -7.82
N ALA A 160 28.91 -9.63 -8.48
CA ALA A 160 30.23 -9.02 -8.31
C ALA A 160 30.38 -8.24 -6.99
N VAL A 161 29.27 -7.79 -6.38
CA VAL A 161 29.25 -7.05 -5.11
C VAL A 161 28.99 -8.00 -3.94
N CYS A 162 28.09 -8.97 -4.13
CA CYS A 162 27.74 -9.94 -3.10
C CYS A 162 27.28 -11.27 -3.67
N SER A 163 27.60 -12.38 -3.00
CA SER A 163 27.10 -13.72 -3.37
C SER A 163 26.16 -14.26 -2.29
N ILE A 164 25.13 -15.00 -2.70
CA ILE A 164 24.17 -15.63 -1.80
C ILE A 164 24.36 -17.14 -1.77
N SER A 165 24.42 -17.72 -0.58
CA SER A 165 24.41 -19.17 -0.35
C SER A 165 23.37 -19.50 0.71
N GLY A 166 22.25 -20.11 0.30
CA GLY A 166 21.09 -20.31 1.18
C GLY A 166 20.53 -18.97 1.65
N SER A 167 20.53 -18.75 2.97
CA SER A 167 20.13 -17.49 3.61
C SER A 167 21.33 -16.61 4.01
N THR A 168 22.55 -16.91 3.52
CA THR A 168 23.76 -16.17 3.88
C THR A 168 24.24 -15.33 2.70
N MET A 169 24.41 -14.03 2.92
CA MET A 169 25.02 -13.08 1.98
C MET A 169 26.48 -12.86 2.33
N GLN A 170 27.36 -13.08 1.36
CA GLN A 170 28.78 -12.73 1.43
C GLN A 170 29.03 -11.41 0.72
N LYS A 171 29.87 -10.56 1.33
CA LYS A 171 30.25 -9.24 0.81
C LYS A 171 31.56 -9.40 0.05
N LEU A 172 31.57 -9.04 -1.23
CA LEU A 172 32.70 -9.33 -2.13
C LEU A 172 33.43 -8.04 -2.55
N ALA A 173 32.70 -6.95 -2.78
CA ALA A 173 33.26 -5.69 -3.20
C ALA A 173 32.43 -4.50 -2.69
N ASP A 174 33.02 -3.31 -2.74
CA ASP A 174 32.31 -2.05 -2.55
C ASP A 174 31.24 -1.88 -3.63
N GLY A 175 30.01 -1.53 -3.25
CA GLY A 175 28.91 -1.36 -4.20
C GLY A 175 27.53 -1.60 -3.60
N LEU A 176 26.51 -1.54 -4.44
CA LEU A 176 25.13 -1.87 -4.07
C LEU A 176 24.87 -3.35 -4.30
N CYS A 177 24.64 -4.09 -3.21
CA CYS A 177 24.21 -5.48 -3.26
C CYS A 177 22.69 -5.55 -3.39
N ILE A 178 22.18 -5.95 -4.55
CA ILE A 178 20.74 -6.10 -4.77
C ILE A 178 20.37 -7.57 -4.53
N VAL A 179 19.46 -7.80 -3.59
CA VAL A 179 19.02 -9.13 -3.14
C VAL A 179 17.52 -9.26 -3.32
N THR A 180 17.09 -10.31 -4.00
CA THR A 180 15.67 -10.64 -4.19
C THR A 180 15.31 -11.87 -3.38
N ALA A 181 14.36 -11.71 -2.46
CA ALA A 181 13.67 -12.81 -1.78
C ALA A 181 12.49 -13.28 -2.64
N THR A 182 12.39 -14.58 -2.88
CA THR A 182 11.36 -15.19 -3.72
C THR A 182 10.67 -16.36 -3.00
N ALA A 183 9.35 -16.35 -2.98
CA ALA A 183 8.53 -17.48 -2.55
C ALA A 183 7.70 -17.96 -3.74
N ASP A 184 7.97 -19.18 -4.19
CA ASP A 184 7.17 -19.80 -5.24
C ASP A 184 5.78 -20.15 -4.71
N GLY A 185 4.74 -19.69 -5.40
CA GLY A 185 3.34 -19.94 -5.04
C GLY A 185 2.76 -21.23 -5.62
N GLY A 186 3.56 -22.00 -6.37
CA GLY A 186 3.15 -23.26 -6.95
C GLY A 186 1.99 -23.07 -7.94
N GLU A 187 0.98 -23.93 -7.89
CA GLU A 187 -0.12 -23.92 -8.85
C GLU A 187 -1.30 -23.01 -8.45
N ILE A 188 -1.37 -22.58 -7.19
CA ILE A 188 -2.53 -21.87 -6.63
C ILE A 188 -2.20 -20.39 -6.41
N TYR A 189 -1.00 -20.08 -5.95
CA TYR A 189 -0.58 -18.73 -5.60
C TYR A 189 0.42 -18.17 -6.62
N ALA A 190 0.40 -16.85 -6.79
CA ALA A 190 1.38 -16.13 -7.58
C ALA A 190 2.74 -16.18 -6.86
N THR A 191 3.83 -16.21 -7.60
CA THR A 191 5.16 -16.06 -7.02
C THR A 191 5.24 -14.69 -6.36
N ALA A 192 5.67 -14.64 -5.09
CA ALA A 192 5.94 -13.39 -4.40
C ALA A 192 7.45 -13.09 -4.47
N THR A 193 7.78 -11.85 -4.81
CA THR A 193 9.16 -11.37 -4.82
C THR A 193 9.26 -10.06 -4.07
N LEU A 194 10.35 -9.87 -3.34
CA LEU A 194 10.66 -8.60 -2.69
C LEU A 194 12.17 -8.36 -2.78
N GLU A 195 12.53 -7.19 -3.31
CA GLU A 195 13.92 -6.79 -3.51
C GLU A 195 14.37 -5.85 -2.39
N ARG A 196 15.65 -5.98 -2.02
CA ARG A 196 16.36 -5.10 -1.09
C ARG A 196 17.70 -4.70 -1.69
N THR A 197 17.99 -3.42 -1.61
CA THR A 197 19.28 -2.83 -1.97
C THR A 197 20.11 -2.67 -0.71
N ILE A 198 21.26 -3.31 -0.61
CA ILE A 198 22.12 -3.30 0.58
C ILE A 198 23.43 -2.61 0.20
N PRO A 199 23.71 -1.41 0.70
CA PRO A 199 25.00 -0.76 0.45
C PRO A 199 26.13 -1.53 1.14
N VAL A 200 27.20 -1.81 0.42
CA VAL A 200 28.40 -2.50 0.92
C VAL A 200 29.61 -1.57 0.81
N GLY A 201 30.37 -1.46 1.90
CA GLY A 201 31.54 -0.59 1.98
C GLY A 201 31.16 0.88 2.15
N THR A 202 31.57 1.70 1.20
CA THR A 202 31.36 3.15 1.11
C THR A 202 30.27 3.54 0.12
N ALA A 203 29.70 2.56 -0.59
CA ALA A 203 28.56 2.78 -1.48
C ALA A 203 27.39 3.42 -0.72
N LEU A 204 26.73 4.37 -1.38
CA LEU A 204 25.57 5.07 -0.83
C LEU A 204 24.30 4.61 -1.55
N ALA A 205 23.23 4.48 -0.79
CA ALA A 205 21.91 4.23 -1.35
C ALA A 205 21.50 5.37 -2.30
N PRO A 206 20.77 5.08 -3.38
CA PRO A 206 20.21 6.13 -4.23
C PRO A 206 19.31 7.08 -3.42
N GLU A 207 19.37 8.38 -3.71
CA GLU A 207 18.46 9.35 -3.11
C GLU A 207 17.01 9.07 -3.54
N LEU A 208 16.09 9.07 -2.58
CA LEU A 208 14.65 9.06 -2.83
C LEU A 208 14.10 10.47 -2.58
N THR A 209 13.39 11.03 -3.57
CA THR A 209 12.72 12.33 -3.41
C THR A 209 11.29 12.14 -2.89
N PHE A 210 11.04 12.56 -1.66
CA PHE A 210 9.71 12.54 -1.04
C PHE A 210 8.88 13.77 -1.43
N LEU A 211 9.53 14.93 -1.46
CA LEU A 211 8.97 16.21 -1.87
C LEU A 211 9.99 16.91 -2.75
N SER A 212 9.66 17.26 -4.00
CA SER A 212 10.50 18.16 -4.80
C SER A 212 10.11 19.62 -4.64
N GLY A 213 8.87 19.87 -4.24
CA GLY A 213 8.31 21.20 -3.99
C GLY A 213 6.78 21.18 -3.95
N TYR A 214 6.20 22.34 -3.75
CA TYR A 214 4.76 22.53 -3.63
C TYR A 214 4.15 22.94 -4.96
N LYS A 215 3.01 22.33 -5.31
CA LYS A 215 2.20 22.69 -6.48
C LYS A 215 1.17 23.76 -6.12
N SER A 216 0.65 23.70 -4.89
CA SER A 216 -0.27 24.67 -4.31
C SER A 216 -0.18 24.61 -2.79
N ALA A 217 -0.99 25.43 -2.09
CA ALA A 217 -1.17 25.34 -0.65
C ALA A 217 -1.86 24.05 -0.17
N ALA A 218 -2.26 23.13 -1.05
CA ALA A 218 -2.90 21.87 -0.66
C ALA A 218 -2.21 20.62 -1.22
N LEU A 219 -1.28 20.79 -2.18
CA LEU A 219 -0.67 19.68 -2.89
C LEU A 219 0.82 19.91 -3.15
N THR A 220 1.58 18.82 -3.06
CA THR A 220 2.96 18.75 -3.57
C THR A 220 2.98 18.61 -5.09
N ILE A 221 4.15 18.79 -5.71
CA ILE A 221 4.36 18.50 -7.14
C ILE A 221 4.10 17.02 -7.44
N GLU A 222 4.40 16.14 -6.49
CA GLU A 222 4.15 14.71 -6.53
C GLU A 222 2.68 14.32 -6.27
N ASN A 223 1.77 15.31 -6.17
CA ASN A 223 0.34 15.13 -5.85
C ASN A 223 0.07 14.49 -4.48
N GLY A 224 0.99 14.60 -3.52
CA GLY A 224 0.71 14.33 -2.11
C GLY A 224 -0.08 15.49 -1.49
N LYS A 225 -1.03 15.19 -0.59
CA LYS A 225 -1.73 16.22 0.20
C LYS A 225 -0.74 16.99 1.08
N VAL A 226 -1.00 18.27 1.27
CA VAL A 226 -0.34 19.10 2.29
C VAL A 226 -1.40 19.66 3.21
N GLU A 227 -1.23 19.48 4.51
CA GLU A 227 -2.24 19.83 5.51
C GLU A 227 -1.59 20.58 6.67
N PRO A 228 -1.90 21.87 6.85
CA PRO A 228 -1.45 22.61 8.02
C PRO A 228 -2.38 22.30 9.19
N VAL A 229 -1.81 22.10 10.38
CA VAL A 229 -2.55 21.84 11.61
C VAL A 229 -2.02 22.73 12.73
N GLY A 230 -2.87 23.03 13.69
CA GLY A 230 -2.53 23.90 14.80
C GLY A 230 -3.63 23.99 15.84
N GLY A 231 -3.27 24.55 16.98
CA GLY A 231 -4.21 24.79 18.08
C GLY A 231 -3.51 25.30 19.32
N SER A 232 -4.23 25.40 20.42
CA SER A 232 -3.68 25.87 21.70
C SER A 232 -4.21 25.09 22.88
N SER A 233 -3.47 25.07 23.99
CA SER A 233 -3.91 24.42 25.24
C SER A 233 -5.23 24.96 25.79
N LEU A 234 -5.61 26.19 25.42
CA LEU A 234 -6.85 26.85 25.86
C LEU A 234 -8.12 26.28 25.23
N ARG A 235 -8.00 25.55 24.11
CA ARG A 235 -9.13 24.97 23.37
C ARG A 235 -8.89 23.49 23.09
N ASN A 236 -8.35 22.78 24.08
CA ASN A 236 -8.08 21.34 23.99
C ASN A 236 -7.22 20.99 22.76
N TRP A 237 -6.24 21.84 22.44
CA TRP A 237 -5.29 21.69 21.33
C TRP A 237 -5.86 21.85 19.92
N TRP A 238 -7.05 22.41 19.76
CA TRP A 238 -7.65 22.68 18.44
C TRP A 238 -7.68 24.16 18.09
N CYS A 239 -7.78 24.43 16.79
CA CYS A 239 -8.05 25.75 16.26
C CYS A 239 -9.55 25.90 15.95
N ASP A 240 -10.26 26.71 16.74
CA ASP A 240 -11.71 26.88 16.65
C ASP A 240 -12.10 28.37 16.77
N GLY A 241 -12.34 29.03 15.65
CA GLY A 241 -12.90 30.39 15.52
C GLY A 241 -12.02 31.57 16.01
N TRP A 242 -10.94 31.29 16.73
CA TRP A 242 -10.07 32.27 17.40
C TRP A 242 -8.62 32.17 16.93
N CYS A 243 -8.37 31.36 15.91
CA CYS A 243 -7.10 31.31 15.22
C CYS A 243 -7.30 31.03 13.74
N ASP A 244 -6.34 31.50 12.97
CA ASP A 244 -6.23 31.27 11.54
C ASP A 244 -4.99 30.43 11.29
N ILE A 245 -5.19 29.31 10.62
CA ILE A 245 -4.12 28.47 10.10
C ILE A 245 -4.04 28.76 8.61
N SER A 246 -2.90 29.27 8.17
CA SER A 246 -2.65 29.54 6.74
C SER A 246 -1.46 28.73 6.26
N LEU A 247 -1.54 28.26 5.02
CA LEU A 247 -0.45 27.60 4.33
C LEU A 247 -0.16 28.35 3.04
N ALA A 248 1.06 28.84 2.92
CA ALA A 248 1.54 29.43 1.68
C ALA A 248 1.97 28.35 0.68
N ALA A 249 1.99 28.69 -0.60
CA ALA A 249 2.41 27.78 -1.67
C ALA A 249 3.90 27.41 -1.60
N ASP A 250 4.68 27.93 -0.65
CA ASP A 250 6.08 27.57 -0.42
C ASP A 250 6.28 26.61 0.76
N GLY A 251 5.19 26.11 1.38
CA GLY A 251 5.23 25.23 2.54
C GLY A 251 5.27 25.95 3.88
N THR A 252 5.21 27.28 3.90
CA THR A 252 5.14 28.05 5.15
C THR A 252 3.75 27.91 5.77
N VAL A 253 3.69 27.31 6.97
CA VAL A 253 2.49 27.31 7.82
C VAL A 253 2.60 28.44 8.83
N SER A 254 1.57 29.27 8.89
CA SER A 254 1.43 30.31 9.90
C SER A 254 0.14 30.11 10.68
N ASN A 255 0.29 29.86 11.98
CA ASN A 255 -0.81 29.78 12.93
C ASN A 255 -0.88 31.11 13.66
N THR A 256 -2.02 31.76 13.56
CA THR A 256 -2.24 33.14 13.98
C THR A 256 -3.37 33.11 14.99
N TYR A 257 -3.12 33.46 16.24
CA TYR A 257 -4.16 33.44 17.27
C TYR A 257 -4.67 34.85 17.50
N ASN A 258 -5.97 35.03 17.24
CA ASN A 258 -6.66 36.30 17.37
C ASN A 258 -7.35 36.36 18.73
N TRP A 259 -7.13 37.47 19.45
CA TRP A 259 -7.92 37.88 20.61
C TRP A 259 -7.99 36.89 21.76
N LEU A 260 -7.16 36.99 22.79
CA LEU A 260 -7.49 36.40 24.08
C LEU A 260 -7.26 37.39 25.22
N GLN A 261 -8.24 37.46 26.13
CA GLN A 261 -8.33 38.52 27.13
C GLN A 261 -7.31 38.38 28.28
N ALA A 262 -6.68 37.20 28.44
CA ALA A 262 -5.59 36.99 29.39
C ALA A 262 -4.79 35.72 29.06
N PRO A 263 -3.47 35.67 29.34
CA PRO A 263 -2.74 34.40 29.40
C PRO A 263 -3.32 33.45 30.46
N PRO A 264 -3.10 32.12 30.33
CA PRO A 264 -3.27 31.18 31.43
C PRO A 264 -2.55 31.64 32.71
N ALA A 265 -2.97 31.10 33.86
CA ALA A 265 -2.49 31.54 35.18
C ALA A 265 -0.97 31.38 35.42
N ASP A 266 -0.29 30.57 34.60
CA ASP A 266 1.17 30.42 34.61
C ASP A 266 1.90 31.52 33.81
N GLY A 267 1.17 32.36 33.07
CA GLY A 267 1.71 33.45 32.26
C GLY A 267 2.11 33.06 30.83
N TRP A 268 1.84 31.83 30.38
CA TRP A 268 2.35 31.28 29.11
C TRP A 268 1.27 30.86 28.13
N TRP A 269 1.54 31.01 26.83
CA TRP A 269 0.68 30.50 25.77
C TRP A 269 1.27 29.24 25.17
N HIS A 270 0.56 28.12 25.30
CA HIS A 270 0.95 26.87 24.64
C HIS A 270 0.25 26.77 23.29
N ASN A 271 0.93 27.21 22.24
CA ASN A 271 0.48 27.10 20.86
C ASN A 271 1.25 25.98 20.18
N TRP A 272 0.64 25.30 19.23
CA TRP A 272 1.36 24.32 18.43
C TRP A 272 1.07 24.52 16.95
N ALA A 273 2.07 24.22 16.13
CA ALA A 273 2.01 24.28 14.69
C ALA A 273 2.58 23.02 14.08
N GLN A 274 1.90 22.50 13.06
CA GLN A 274 2.28 21.33 12.32
C GLN A 274 2.01 21.50 10.84
N ILE A 275 2.89 20.95 10.02
CA ILE A 275 2.64 20.70 8.60
C ILE A 275 2.76 19.22 8.32
N ASP A 276 1.70 18.63 7.78
CA ASP A 276 1.70 17.27 7.25
C ASP A 276 1.95 17.32 5.75
N VAL A 277 2.97 16.61 5.28
CA VAL A 277 3.27 16.42 3.87
C VAL A 277 3.11 14.94 3.55
N TYR A 278 2.09 14.61 2.78
CA TYR A 278 1.80 13.23 2.39
C TYR A 278 2.74 12.76 1.29
N ALA A 279 3.00 11.46 1.28
CA ALA A 279 3.83 10.81 0.29
C ALA A 279 3.29 11.03 -1.14
N PRO A 280 4.13 10.87 -2.17
CA PRO A 280 3.72 10.99 -3.57
C PRO A 280 2.41 10.26 -3.88
N GLY A 281 1.44 10.99 -4.44
CA GLY A 281 0.12 10.48 -4.81
C GLY A 281 -0.82 10.11 -3.65
N VAL A 282 -0.42 10.30 -2.39
CA VAL A 282 -1.25 9.97 -1.23
C VAL A 282 -2.10 11.18 -0.84
N ALA A 283 -3.42 11.00 -0.87
CA ALA A 283 -4.36 12.06 -0.49
C ALA A 283 -4.80 11.99 0.98
N ASN A 284 -4.95 10.79 1.55
CA ASN A 284 -5.40 10.61 2.94
C ASN A 284 -4.82 9.30 3.52
N LYS A 285 -4.84 9.18 4.85
CA LYS A 285 -4.47 7.97 5.58
C LYS A 285 -5.58 6.91 5.43
N SER A 286 -5.23 5.63 5.29
CA SER A 286 -6.22 4.53 5.28
C SER A 286 -6.78 4.30 6.68
N ASN A 287 -8.11 4.36 6.84
CA ASN A 287 -8.77 4.03 8.10
C ASN A 287 -9.20 2.57 8.21
N THR A 288 -8.72 1.70 7.31
CA THR A 288 -9.02 0.26 7.31
C THR A 288 -7.78 -0.54 6.96
N GLY A 289 -7.30 -1.35 7.89
CA GLY A 289 -6.12 -2.21 7.70
C GLY A 289 -4.84 -1.44 7.40
N SER A 290 -3.72 -2.15 7.36
CA SER A 290 -2.44 -1.55 7.00
C SER A 290 -2.42 -1.07 5.54
N MET A 291 -1.90 0.12 5.32
CA MET A 291 -1.84 0.79 4.02
C MET A 291 -0.61 0.34 3.22
N MET A 292 -0.80 0.07 1.93
CA MET A 292 0.30 -0.23 1.01
C MET A 292 0.76 0.99 0.18
N GLU A 293 -0.02 2.07 0.17
CA GLU A 293 0.33 3.31 -0.53
C GLU A 293 1.23 4.17 0.36
N GLY A 294 2.22 4.82 -0.25
CA GLY A 294 3.24 5.62 0.44
C GLY A 294 4.63 5.36 -0.12
N MET A 295 5.64 6.00 0.47
CA MET A 295 7.03 5.81 0.08
C MET A 295 7.67 4.68 0.88
N ARG A 296 8.24 3.70 0.20
CA ARG A 296 9.12 2.72 0.82
C ARG A 296 10.53 3.24 0.85
N ILE A 297 11.13 3.25 2.03
CA ILE A 297 12.57 3.33 2.16
C ILE A 297 13.13 1.92 2.18
N ASP A 298 14.35 1.77 1.67
CA ASP A 298 15.00 0.46 1.62
C ASP A 298 16.33 0.56 2.35
N ALA A 299 17.22 1.41 1.84
CA ALA A 299 18.62 1.48 2.23
C ALA A 299 19.06 2.84 2.80
N GLN A 300 18.19 3.85 2.67
CA GLN A 300 18.50 5.22 3.05
C GLN A 300 18.71 5.31 4.56
N ALA A 301 19.70 6.10 4.98
CA ALA A 301 20.13 6.22 6.37
C ALA A 301 19.57 7.47 7.06
N GLN A 302 19.17 8.49 6.29
CA GLN A 302 18.70 9.77 6.83
C GLN A 302 17.62 10.40 5.97
N VAL A 303 16.72 11.15 6.60
CA VAL A 303 15.84 12.11 5.94
C VAL A 303 16.47 13.50 6.02
N LYS A 304 16.48 14.22 4.90
CA LYS A 304 17.01 15.59 4.77
C LYS A 304 15.91 16.54 4.35
N PHE A 305 15.88 17.72 4.95
CA PHE A 305 14.87 18.75 4.72
C PHE A 305 15.42 20.14 5.09
N THR A 306 14.78 21.21 4.60
CA THR A 306 15.10 22.58 4.99
C THR A 306 13.96 23.15 5.83
N LEU A 307 14.26 23.56 7.06
CA LEU A 307 13.29 24.07 8.03
C LEU A 307 13.69 25.46 8.52
N GLY A 308 12.72 26.31 8.81
CA GLY A 308 12.90 27.56 9.55
C GLY A 308 11.71 27.82 10.47
N LEU A 309 11.94 28.64 11.51
CA LEU A 309 10.94 29.04 12.50
C LEU A 309 10.77 30.56 12.50
N ASN A 310 9.68 31.08 13.05
CA ASN A 310 9.66 32.49 13.43
C ASN A 310 10.52 32.75 14.67
N GLN A 311 10.94 34.01 14.85
CA GLN A 311 11.88 34.40 15.89
C GLN A 311 11.31 34.14 17.29
N GLU A 312 10.02 34.41 17.49
CA GLU A 312 9.34 34.27 18.78
C GLU A 312 9.32 32.83 19.27
N TRP A 313 9.02 31.87 18.37
CA TRP A 313 9.09 30.45 18.72
C TRP A 313 10.54 30.01 18.91
N PHE A 314 11.47 30.48 18.08
CA PHE A 314 12.89 30.15 18.20
C PHE A 314 13.49 30.57 19.54
N ASP A 315 13.13 31.76 20.04
CA ASP A 315 13.63 32.31 21.31
C ASP A 315 12.93 31.72 22.54
N SER A 316 11.85 30.96 22.34
CA SER A 316 11.13 30.32 23.45
C SER A 316 11.98 29.28 24.19
N LYS A 317 11.56 28.96 25.41
CA LYS A 317 12.17 27.87 26.20
C LYS A 317 12.08 26.51 25.51
N ASN A 318 11.05 26.29 24.69
CA ASN A 318 10.84 25.05 23.95
C ASN A 318 10.67 25.33 22.44
N ASN A 319 11.79 25.41 21.75
CA ASN A 319 11.84 25.55 20.29
C ASN A 319 12.11 24.20 19.58
N ASN A 320 11.88 23.08 20.26
CA ASN A 320 12.09 21.76 19.67
C ASN A 320 11.05 21.46 18.58
N VAL A 321 11.49 20.73 17.56
CA VAL A 321 10.66 20.30 16.43
C VAL A 321 10.67 18.77 16.36
N ASN A 322 9.47 18.21 16.32
CA ASN A 322 9.23 16.81 16.00
C ASN A 322 9.20 16.63 14.49
N VAL A 323 9.95 15.64 14.02
CA VAL A 323 9.88 15.09 12.67
C VAL A 323 9.30 13.70 12.80
N ASP A 324 8.06 13.56 12.41
CA ASP A 324 7.32 12.31 12.51
C ASP A 324 7.21 11.67 11.13
N LEU A 325 7.65 10.41 11.05
CA LEU A 325 7.38 9.52 9.94
C LEU A 325 6.16 8.69 10.33
N VAL A 326 5.01 9.01 9.76
CA VAL A 326 3.80 8.25 10.02
C VAL A 326 3.69 7.15 8.98
N LEU A 327 3.63 5.92 9.47
CA LEU A 327 3.70 4.71 8.65
C LEU A 327 2.31 4.24 8.25
N GLY A 328 2.28 3.40 7.22
CA GLY A 328 1.09 2.66 6.80
C GLY A 328 0.67 1.55 7.76
N HIS A 329 1.36 1.37 8.89
CA HIS A 329 0.96 0.39 9.91
C HIS A 329 -0.20 0.95 10.72
N TYR A 330 -1.38 0.37 10.52
CA TYR A 330 -2.63 0.84 11.10
C TYR A 330 -3.18 -0.17 12.11
N ASN A 331 -3.70 0.34 13.22
CA ASN A 331 -4.56 -0.42 14.11
C ASN A 331 -5.81 0.38 14.51
N LYS A 332 -6.93 -0.33 14.68
CA LYS A 332 -8.14 0.21 15.30
C LYS A 332 -8.08 -0.12 16.79
N LYS A 333 -7.99 0.91 17.63
CA LYS A 333 -7.94 0.73 19.09
C LYS A 333 -9.26 0.20 19.65
N ALA A 334 -9.22 -0.34 20.86
CA ALA A 334 -10.41 -0.81 21.58
C ALA A 334 -11.50 0.27 21.74
N ASN A 335 -11.12 1.55 21.85
CA ASN A 335 -12.05 2.69 21.92
C ASN A 335 -12.58 3.16 20.57
N ASN A 336 -12.31 2.43 19.48
CA ASN A 336 -12.68 2.74 18.10
C ASN A 336 -11.91 3.94 17.49
N ASP A 337 -10.81 4.38 18.09
CA ASP A 337 -9.92 5.36 17.47
C ASP A 337 -8.98 4.70 16.44
N ASN A 338 -8.68 5.45 15.39
CA ASN A 338 -7.70 5.06 14.39
C ASN A 338 -6.29 5.37 14.91
N CYS A 339 -5.38 4.41 14.84
CA CYS A 339 -3.98 4.61 15.21
C CYS A 339 -3.06 4.24 14.06
N TYR A 340 -2.01 5.04 13.88
CA TYR A 340 -0.96 4.82 12.90
C TYR A 340 0.37 4.84 13.63
N VAL A 341 1.20 3.83 13.40
CA VAL A 341 2.55 3.80 13.99
C VAL A 341 3.32 5.01 13.49
N THR A 342 3.86 5.77 14.42
CA THR A 342 4.59 6.99 14.16
C THR A 342 5.99 6.88 14.73
N LEU A 343 6.99 7.19 13.90
CA LEU A 343 8.38 7.23 14.31
C LEU A 343 8.85 8.67 14.37
N ARG A 344 9.39 9.10 15.51
CA ARG A 344 9.72 10.49 15.78
C ARG A 344 11.20 10.67 15.99
N ALA A 345 11.73 11.76 15.44
CA ALA A 345 12.90 12.42 15.98
C ALA A 345 12.48 13.78 16.52
N THR A 346 13.03 14.15 17.67
CA THR A 346 12.91 15.50 18.21
C THR A 346 14.28 16.14 18.17
N PHE A 347 14.39 17.30 17.53
CA PHE A 347 15.64 18.05 17.49
C PHE A 347 15.38 19.53 17.78
N LYS A 348 16.45 20.20 18.22
CA LYS A 348 16.46 21.64 18.49
C LYS A 348 17.06 22.37 17.29
N PRO A 349 16.31 23.19 16.53
CA PRO A 349 16.86 24.00 15.46
C PRO A 349 17.94 24.95 16.00
N GLY A 350 19.06 25.06 15.28
CA GLY A 350 20.15 25.98 15.62
C GLY A 350 19.99 27.40 15.08
N SER A 351 18.97 27.66 14.26
CA SER A 351 18.70 28.96 13.64
C SER A 351 17.20 29.12 13.36
N PRO A 352 16.63 30.34 13.48
CA PRO A 352 15.27 30.63 13.02
C PRO A 352 15.20 30.70 11.49
N ALA A 353 16.30 31.02 10.81
CA ALA A 353 16.36 31.06 9.35
C ALA A 353 16.28 29.66 8.73
N LEU A 354 15.85 29.60 7.47
CA LEU A 354 15.81 28.36 6.69
C LEU A 354 17.19 27.69 6.66
N THR A 355 17.28 26.53 7.26
CA THR A 355 18.52 25.77 7.46
C THR A 355 18.30 24.32 7.06
N ASN A 356 19.32 23.69 6.49
CA ASN A 356 19.29 22.28 6.13
C ASN A 356 19.50 21.42 7.38
N TYR A 357 18.62 20.46 7.58
CA TYR A 357 18.70 19.48 8.65
C TYR A 357 18.71 18.06 8.06
N ALA A 358 19.30 17.14 8.83
CA ALA A 358 19.30 15.73 8.54
C ALA A 358 18.97 14.97 9.83
N VAL A 359 18.03 14.04 9.74
CA VAL A 359 17.66 13.14 10.84
C VAL A 359 18.05 11.73 10.40
N ARG A 360 18.88 11.06 11.21
CA ARG A 360 19.23 9.66 10.97
C ARG A 360 18.02 8.79 11.30
N LEU A 361 17.62 7.91 10.38
CA LEU A 361 16.42 7.09 10.53
C LEU A 361 16.55 6.09 11.69
N LYS A 362 17.78 5.65 11.98
CA LYS A 362 18.08 4.79 13.13
C LYS A 362 17.95 5.47 14.50
N ASP A 363 17.89 6.81 14.54
CA ASP A 363 17.71 7.57 15.78
C ASP A 363 16.22 7.82 16.08
N LEU A 364 15.32 7.41 15.17
CA LEU A 364 13.88 7.56 15.37
C LEU A 364 13.40 6.62 16.48
N VAL A 365 12.47 7.12 17.29
CA VAL A 365 11.81 6.36 18.34
C VAL A 365 10.36 6.12 17.97
N VAL A 366 9.79 4.98 18.37
CA VAL A 366 8.35 4.75 18.25
C VAL A 366 7.65 5.69 19.23
N VAL A 367 6.79 6.56 18.71
CA VAL A 367 5.86 7.34 19.52
C VAL A 367 4.54 6.60 19.46
N ASP A 368 4.44 5.59 20.32
CA ASP A 368 3.23 4.82 20.40
C ASP A 368 2.19 5.69 21.12
N GLY A 369 1.25 6.25 20.36
CA GLY A 369 0.05 6.85 20.94
C GLY A 369 -0.88 5.81 21.59
N GLY A 370 -0.38 4.62 21.96
CA GLY A 370 -1.17 3.47 22.38
C GLY A 370 -1.90 2.83 21.21
N CYS A 371 -1.22 2.55 20.09
CA CYS A 371 -1.74 1.78 18.98
C CYS A 371 -2.06 0.34 19.35
N GLU A 372 -1.81 -0.11 20.58
CA GLU A 372 -2.17 -1.46 21.08
C GLU A 372 -1.50 -2.57 20.25
N LEU A 373 -0.35 -2.27 19.65
CA LEU A 373 0.45 -3.19 18.85
C LEU A 373 1.70 -3.61 19.65
N PRO A 374 1.96 -4.92 19.80
CA PRO A 374 3.13 -5.38 20.53
C PRO A 374 4.41 -5.29 19.69
N ASN A 375 5.56 -5.15 20.37
CA ASN A 375 6.90 -5.33 19.80
C ASN A 375 7.26 -4.39 18.62
N LEU A 376 6.81 -3.14 18.67
CA LEU A 376 7.18 -2.13 17.67
C LEU A 376 8.67 -1.79 17.78
N ASP A 377 9.40 -1.96 16.69
CA ASP A 377 10.81 -1.60 16.54
C ASP A 377 10.95 -0.55 15.42
N PRO A 378 11.54 0.64 15.66
CA PRO A 378 11.56 1.71 14.66
C PRO A 378 12.11 1.27 13.30
N TRP A 379 13.22 0.53 13.29
CA TRP A 379 13.83 0.10 12.04
C TRP A 379 13.00 -0.97 11.35
N GLY A 380 12.55 -1.99 12.08
CA GLY A 380 11.65 -3.02 11.55
C GLY A 380 10.38 -2.43 10.94
N GLU A 381 9.77 -1.48 11.62
CA GLU A 381 8.57 -0.78 11.16
C GLU A 381 8.78 -0.01 9.85
N LEU A 382 9.90 0.71 9.71
CA LEU A 382 10.25 1.38 8.45
C LEU A 382 10.48 0.42 7.28
N GLN A 383 10.99 -0.77 7.57
CA GLN A 383 11.26 -1.79 6.58
C GLN A 383 9.97 -2.54 6.17
N ASP A 384 9.04 -2.70 7.12
CA ASP A 384 7.81 -3.47 6.95
C ASP A 384 6.64 -2.61 6.44
N TYR A 385 6.64 -1.30 6.66
CA TYR A 385 5.56 -0.39 6.23
C TYR A 385 6.05 0.86 5.48
N PRO A 386 5.28 1.36 4.48
CA PRO A 386 5.64 2.59 3.79
C PRO A 386 5.39 3.80 4.69
N ILE A 387 6.14 4.87 4.44
CA ILE A 387 5.89 6.20 5.01
C ILE A 387 4.72 6.82 4.24
N VAL A 388 3.63 7.12 4.95
CA VAL A 388 2.39 7.69 4.38
C VAL A 388 2.44 9.20 4.35
N HIS A 389 2.99 9.82 5.40
CA HIS A 389 3.29 11.25 5.44
C HIS A 389 4.39 11.55 6.43
N LEU A 390 4.97 12.74 6.27
CA LEU A 390 5.88 13.36 7.22
C LEU A 390 5.15 14.50 7.93
N SER A 391 5.27 14.56 9.25
CA SER A 391 4.80 15.71 10.03
C SER A 391 5.97 16.46 10.61
N PHE A 392 5.97 17.77 10.44
CA PHE A 392 6.90 18.67 11.12
C PHE A 392 6.10 19.50 12.09
N ALA A 393 6.24 19.19 13.37
CA ALA A 393 5.40 19.74 14.43
C ALA A 393 6.23 20.36 15.54
N SER A 394 5.74 21.46 16.11
CA SER A 394 6.23 21.91 17.41
C SER A 394 5.96 20.84 18.47
N THR A 395 6.91 20.57 19.36
CA THR A 395 6.68 19.61 20.45
C THR A 395 5.65 20.12 21.46
N GLU A 396 5.67 21.43 21.69
CA GLU A 396 4.84 22.24 22.57
C GLU A 396 5.41 23.66 22.39
N GLY A 397 4.69 24.59 21.75
CA GLY A 397 5.20 25.96 21.58
C GLY A 397 4.82 26.81 22.77
N ASN A 398 5.80 27.22 23.58
CA ASN A 398 5.58 28.12 24.72
C ASN A 398 5.90 29.55 24.29
N VAL A 399 4.89 30.37 24.01
CA VAL A 399 5.10 31.80 23.72
C VAL A 399 4.96 32.57 25.03
N ASP A 400 6.02 33.30 25.40
CA ASP A 400 5.99 34.27 26.49
C ASP A 400 5.02 35.40 26.15
N VAL A 401 4.13 35.77 27.07
CA VAL A 401 3.29 36.96 26.89
C VAL A 401 4.04 38.19 27.39
N PRO A 402 4.20 39.23 26.56
CA PRO A 402 4.94 40.43 26.95
C PRO A 402 4.43 41.10 28.24
N SER A 403 3.11 41.12 28.49
CA SER A 403 2.51 41.43 29.81
C SER A 403 1.01 41.09 29.84
N ALA A 404 0.44 40.89 31.05
CA ALA A 404 -1.00 40.68 31.27
C ALA A 404 -1.88 41.91 30.96
N THR A 405 -1.27 43.07 30.68
CA THR A 405 -1.94 44.35 30.41
C THR A 405 -1.61 44.91 29.03
N ALA A 406 -0.81 44.21 28.22
CA ALA A 406 -0.46 44.61 26.86
C ALA A 406 -1.70 44.56 25.94
N PRO A 407 -1.83 45.49 24.97
CA PRO A 407 -2.89 45.42 23.97
C PRO A 407 -2.83 44.08 23.22
N ALA A 408 -3.97 43.45 22.95
CA ALA A 408 -4.08 42.10 22.39
C ALA A 408 -3.17 41.88 21.17
N PRO A 409 -2.04 41.16 21.32
CA PRO A 409 -1.17 40.86 20.19
C PRO A 409 -1.75 39.74 19.35
N ASN A 410 -1.46 39.80 18.06
CA ASN A 410 -1.49 38.62 17.22
C ASN A 410 -0.22 37.81 17.53
N TYR A 411 -0.36 36.55 17.94
CA TYR A 411 0.76 35.68 18.27
C TYR A 411 0.96 34.64 17.18
N PRO A 412 1.77 34.94 16.14
CA PRO A 412 2.05 33.97 15.11
C PRO A 412 3.02 32.89 15.62
N THR A 413 2.71 31.63 15.34
CA THR A 413 3.68 30.53 15.34
C THR A 413 3.85 30.09 13.90
N THR A 414 5.08 30.10 13.39
CA THR A 414 5.36 29.76 11.99
C THR A 414 6.36 28.62 11.92
N VAL A 415 6.02 27.62 11.10
CA VAL A 415 6.95 26.60 10.63
C VAL A 415 7.11 26.73 9.12
N LYS A 416 8.34 26.86 8.65
CA LYS A 416 8.67 27.00 7.22
C LYS A 416 9.38 25.75 6.76
N LEU A 417 8.71 24.93 5.96
CA LEU A 417 9.32 23.79 5.29
C LEU A 417 9.51 24.17 3.83
N LYS A 418 10.77 24.29 3.38
CA LYS A 418 11.07 24.76 2.02
C LYS A 418 11.93 23.78 1.26
N GLY A 419 11.78 23.75 -0.06
CA GLY A 419 12.64 22.96 -0.94
C GLY A 419 12.34 21.47 -0.85
N LYS A 420 13.37 20.66 -1.09
CA LYS A 420 13.21 19.22 -1.22
C LYS A 420 13.24 18.51 0.13
N ILE A 421 12.44 17.45 0.24
CA ILE A 421 12.62 16.42 1.28
C ILE A 421 13.09 15.16 0.59
N THR A 422 14.21 14.62 1.07
CA THR A 422 14.87 13.46 0.46
C THR A 422 15.27 12.45 1.52
N PHE A 423 15.28 11.18 1.13
CA PHE A 423 15.91 10.11 1.90
C PHE A 423 17.22 9.73 1.21
N GLN A 424 18.31 9.62 1.96
CA GLN A 424 19.64 9.30 1.45
C GLN A 424 20.35 8.27 2.33
#